data_AF-A0A401Q2A7-F1
#
_entry.id   AF-A0A401Q2A7-F1
#
_cell.length_a   1.000
_cell.length_b   1.000
_cell.length_c   1.000
_cell.angle_alpha   90.00
_cell.angle_beta   90.00
_cell.angle_gamma   90.00
#
_symmetry.space_group_name_H-M   'P 1'
#
loop_
_entity.id
_entity.type
_entity.pdbx_description
1 polymer ?
#
loop_
_entity_poly.entity_id
_entity_poly.type
_entity_poly.pdbx_seq_one_letter_code
_entity_poly.pdbx_strand_id
1 'polypeptide(L)'
;DMDNLLRCGICFDYFNIAMMIPHCSHNYCSLCVRKFLAYKTQCPTCCVTVTEPELQNNRILDELVKCFRSARLMDNRQLNIELNYRQCNFSAIS
;
A
#
# COMPACT_ATOMS: atom_id res chain seq x y z
N ASP A 1 12.61 0.23 4.47
CA ASP A 1 12.26 -0.27 3.13
C ASP A 1 11.01 0.45 2.63
N MET A 2 10.97 0.85 1.36
CA MET A 2 9.86 1.57 0.74
C MET A 2 8.56 0.76 0.74
N ASP A 3 8.66 -0.57 0.67
CA ASP A 3 7.50 -1.47 0.69
C ASP A 3 6.64 -1.27 1.94
N ASN A 4 7.29 -1.16 3.10
CA ASN A 4 6.61 -0.99 4.39
C ASN A 4 5.94 0.37 4.56
N LEU A 5 6.44 1.42 3.89
CA LEU A 5 5.87 2.77 3.95
C LEU A 5 4.52 2.87 3.24
N LEU A 6 4.24 1.92 2.34
CA LEU A 6 3.01 1.86 1.54
C LEU A 6 1.97 0.88 2.12
N ARG A 7 2.23 0.32 3.30
CA ARG A 7 1.34 -0.64 3.96
C ARG A 7 0.54 0.01 5.08
N CYS A 8 -0.71 -0.40 5.20
CA CYS A 8 -1.59 0.04 6.27
C CYS A 8 -1.20 -0.63 7.60
N GLY A 9 -1.07 0.15 8.67
CA GLY A 9 -0.75 -0.35 10.01
C GLY A 9 -1.84 -1.18 10.71
N ILE A 10 -3.00 -1.41 10.06
CA ILE A 10 -4.08 -2.26 10.59
C ILE A 10 -4.14 -3.61 9.86
N CYS A 11 -4.19 -3.61 8.52
CA CYS A 11 -4.30 -4.85 7.75
C CYS A 11 -2.95 -5.37 7.21
N PHE A 12 -1.88 -4.60 7.34
CA PHE A 12 -0.52 -4.92 6.86
C PHE A 12 -0.38 -5.15 5.35
N ASP A 13 -1.45 -4.88 4.59
CA ASP A 13 -1.44 -4.86 3.13
C ASP A 13 -1.23 -3.44 2.60
N TYR A 14 -0.96 -3.29 1.30
CA TYR A 14 -0.88 -1.98 0.67
C TYR A 14 -2.16 -1.17 0.89
N PHE A 15 -2.04 0.16 0.96
CA PHE A 15 -3.23 1.00 1.13
C PHE A 15 -4.26 0.74 0.02
N ASN A 16 -5.51 0.55 0.45
CA ASN A 16 -6.68 0.48 -0.40
C ASN A 16 -7.64 1.61 0.02
N ILE A 17 -7.64 2.70 -0.74
CA ILE A 17 -8.32 3.96 -0.42
C ILE A 17 -7.77 4.54 0.88
N ALA A 18 -6.63 5.23 0.78
CA ALA A 18 -5.93 5.79 1.93
C ALA A 18 -6.73 6.93 2.58
N MET A 19 -6.96 6.80 3.88
CA MET A 19 -7.52 7.83 4.75
C MET A 19 -6.47 8.31 5.74
N MET A 20 -6.36 9.62 5.90
CA MET A 20 -5.49 10.32 6.83
C MET A 20 -6.30 10.87 8.01
N ILE A 21 -5.75 10.76 9.21
CA ILE A 21 -6.21 11.50 10.39
C ILE A 21 -5.51 12.87 10.37
N PRO A 22 -6.23 14.00 10.23
CA PRO A 22 -5.63 15.33 10.04
C PRO A 22 -4.83 15.82 11.26
N HIS A 23 -5.18 15.38 12.47
CA HIS A 23 -4.52 15.80 13.71
C HIS A 23 -3.15 15.19 13.94
N CYS A 24 -2.81 14.10 13.24
CA CYS A 24 -1.55 13.38 13.45
C CYS A 24 -0.91 12.80 12.18
N SER A 25 -1.52 13.01 11.02
CA SER A 25 -1.04 12.56 9.70
C SER A 25 -0.81 11.05 9.57
N HIS A 26 -1.39 10.23 10.45
CA HIS A 26 -1.35 8.76 10.31
C HIS A 26 -2.37 8.31 9.27
N ASN A 27 -1.98 7.33 8.46
CA ASN A 27 -2.75 6.86 7.32
C ASN A 27 -3.16 5.39 7.48
N TYR A 28 -4.36 5.04 7.01
CA TYR A 28 -4.91 3.68 7.02
C TYR A 28 -5.81 3.47 5.81
N CYS A 29 -6.18 2.23 5.48
CA CYS A 29 -7.25 1.99 4.50
C CYS A 29 -8.59 2.52 5.02
N SER A 30 -9.45 2.98 4.12
CA SER A 30 -10.77 3.53 4.47
C SER A 30 -11.60 2.59 5.34
N LEU A 31 -11.71 1.32 4.95
CA LEU A 31 -12.44 0.32 5.73
C LEU A 31 -11.76 0.00 7.06
N CYS A 32 -10.43 0.03 7.11
CA CYS A 32 -9.67 -0.31 8.31
C CYS A 32 -9.87 0.74 9.41
N VAL A 33 -9.69 2.03 9.08
CA VAL A 33 -9.86 3.09 10.09
C VAL A 33 -11.32 3.26 10.49
N ARG A 34 -12.28 3.17 9.57
CA ARG A 34 -13.71 3.28 9.91
C ARG A 34 -14.16 2.17 10.87
N LYS A 35 -13.75 0.92 10.63
CA LYS A 35 -14.00 -0.20 11.54
C LYS A 35 -13.37 0.02 12.92
N PHE A 36 -12.16 0.57 12.98
CA PHE A 36 -11.51 0.88 14.25
C PHE A 36 -12.24 2.00 15.00
N LEU A 37 -12.62 3.09 14.31
CA LEU A 37 -13.30 4.23 14.92
C LEU A 37 -14.71 3.90 15.41
N ALA A 38 -15.38 2.91 14.82
CA ALA A 38 -16.64 2.37 15.33
C ALA A 38 -16.49 1.70 16.72
N TYR A 39 -15.28 1.20 17.05
CA TYR A 39 -14.96 0.66 18.37
C TYR A 39 -14.36 1.72 19.30
N LYS A 40 -13.45 2.57 18.80
CA LYS A 40 -12.73 3.56 19.61
C LYS A 40 -12.38 4.81 18.81
N THR A 41 -12.83 5.98 19.27
CA THR A 41 -12.64 7.29 18.62
C THR A 41 -11.25 7.89 18.83
N GLN A 42 -10.21 7.14 18.47
CA GLN A 42 -8.82 7.58 18.55
C GLN A 42 -7.98 7.00 17.40
N CYS A 43 -6.84 7.62 17.13
CA CYS A 43 -5.84 7.08 16.22
C CYS A 43 -5.31 5.74 16.75
N PRO A 44 -5.27 4.68 15.91
CA PRO A 44 -4.69 3.38 16.27
C PRO A 44 -3.21 3.46 16.73
N THR A 45 -2.42 4.36 16.15
CA THR A 45 -0.97 4.45 16.41
C THR A 45 -0.62 5.36 17.59
N CYS A 46 -1.20 6.56 17.65
CA CYS A 46 -0.78 7.59 18.62
C CYS A 46 -1.88 8.02 19.60
N CYS A 47 -3.06 7.37 19.56
CA CYS A 47 -4.17 7.60 20.48
C CYS A 47 -4.75 9.04 20.48
N VAL A 48 -4.37 9.89 19.53
CA VAL A 48 -5.02 11.21 19.34
C VAL A 48 -6.50 11.01 19.00
N THR A 49 -7.39 11.73 19.66
CA THR A 49 -8.85 11.65 19.43
C THR A 49 -9.19 12.01 17.99
N VAL A 50 -10.09 11.23 17.39
CA VAL A 50 -10.62 11.47 16.04
C VAL A 50 -11.95 10.75 15.87
N THR A 51 -12.84 11.37 15.11
CA THR A 51 -14.12 10.80 14.67
C THR A 51 -14.10 10.51 13.16
N GLU A 52 -14.97 9.60 12.74
CA GLU A 52 -15.05 9.18 11.32
C GLU A 52 -15.23 10.34 10.32
N PRO A 53 -16.06 11.37 10.56
CA PRO A 53 -16.24 12.49 9.64
C PRO A 53 -14.99 13.35 9.43
N GLU A 54 -14.04 13.34 10.36
CA GLU A 54 -12.80 14.11 10.27
C GLU A 54 -11.76 13.47 9.35
N LEU A 55 -11.96 12.20 8.97
CA LEU A 55 -11.03 11.49 8.11
C LEU A 55 -10.98 12.11 6.70
N GLN A 56 -9.76 12.36 6.21
CA GLN A 56 -9.53 12.92 4.89
C GLN A 56 -8.91 11.90 3.94
N ASN A 57 -9.26 11.94 2.66
CA ASN A 57 -8.65 11.05 1.68
C ASN A 57 -7.22 11.51 1.36
N ASN A 58 -6.25 10.59 1.39
CA ASN A 58 -4.89 10.84 0.94
C ASN A 58 -4.68 10.25 -0.46
N ARG A 59 -5.19 10.95 -1.47
CA ARG A 59 -5.13 10.50 -2.88
C ARG A 59 -3.70 10.32 -3.38
N ILE A 60 -2.75 11.10 -2.85
CA ILE A 60 -1.33 10.98 -3.23
C ILE A 60 -0.81 9.60 -2.84
N LEU A 61 -1.18 9.11 -1.65
CA LEU A 61 -0.76 7.79 -1.19
C LEU A 61 -1.35 6.67 -2.04
N ASP A 62 -2.60 6.82 -2.51
CA ASP A 62 -3.20 5.89 -3.47
C ASP A 62 -2.43 5.84 -4.79
N GLU A 63 -2.06 7.01 -5.35
CA GLU A 63 -1.25 7.07 -6.57
C GLU A 63 0.15 6.49 -6.36
N LEU A 64 0.79 6.73 -5.21
CA LEU A 64 2.09 6.13 -4.89
C LEU A 64 2.03 4.60 -4.85
N VAL A 65 1.00 4.02 -4.23
CA VAL A 65 0.79 2.56 -4.23
C VAL A 65 0.62 2.03 -5.66
N LYS A 66 -0.16 2.71 -6.50
CA LYS A 66 -0.35 2.32 -7.91
C LYS A 66 0.96 2.36 -8.70
N CYS A 67 1.72 3.45 -8.59
CA CYS A 67 3.00 3.62 -9.25
C CYS A 67 4.00 2.55 -8.79
N PHE A 68 4.10 2.32 -7.48
CA PHE A 68 5.02 1.34 -6.91
C PHE A 68 4.70 -0.09 -7.40
N ARG A 69 3.43 -0.49 -7.37
CA ARG A 69 3.00 -1.81 -7.89
C ARG A 69 3.29 -1.95 -9.38
N SER A 70 3.06 -0.90 -10.16
CA SER A 70 3.34 -0.89 -11.60
C SER A 70 4.83 -1.07 -11.88
N ALA A 71 5.70 -0.32 -11.18
CA ALA A 71 7.15 -0.45 -11.30
C ALA A 71 7.62 -1.87 -10.95
N ARG A 72 7.14 -2.43 -9.83
CA ARG A 72 7.44 -3.81 -9.43
C ARG A 72 7.01 -4.82 -10.48
N LEU A 73 5.84 -4.66 -11.09
CA LEU A 73 5.37 -5.56 -12.15
C LEU A 73 6.22 -5.46 -13.42
N MET A 74 6.68 -4.25 -13.78
CA MET A 74 7.58 -4.05 -14.92
C MET A 74 8.92 -4.74 -14.70
N ASP A 75 9.54 -4.59 -13.54
CA ASP A 75 10.80 -5.25 -13.20
C ASP A 75 10.66 -6.78 -13.28
N ASN A 76 9.58 -7.32 -12.72
CA ASN A 76 9.30 -8.76 -12.79
C ASN A 76 9.06 -9.24 -14.23
N ARG A 77 8.41 -8.43 -15.07
CA ARG A 77 8.18 -8.76 -16.48
C ARG A 77 9.48 -8.81 -17.27
N GLN A 78 10.37 -7.85 -17.03
CA GLN A 78 11.69 -7.80 -17.66
C GLN A 78 12.52 -9.02 -17.26
N LEU A 79 12.57 -9.35 -15.96
CA LEU A 79 13.22 -10.55 -15.45
C LEU A 79 12.68 -11.83 -16.10
N ASN A 80 11.36 -11.95 -16.24
CA ASN A 80 10.73 -13.11 -16.88
C ASN A 80 11.09 -13.24 -18.37
N ILE A 81 11.19 -12.11 -19.10
CA ILE A 81 11.63 -12.12 -20.51
C ILE A 81 13.08 -12.62 -20.61
N GLU A 82 13.97 -12.12 -19.76
CA GLU A 82 15.38 -12.53 -19.74
C GLU A 82 15.56 -14.01 -19.39
N LEU A 83 14.80 -14.51 -18.40
CA LEU A 83 14.81 -15.92 -18.02
C LEU A 83 14.30 -16.81 -19.16
N ASN A 84 13.21 -16.43 -19.81
CA ASN A 84 12.68 -17.16 -20.97
C ASN A 84 13.68 -17.18 -22.13
N TYR A 85 14.34 -16.06 -22.42
CA TYR A 85 15.37 -16.00 -23.48
C TYR A 85 16.55 -16.93 -23.18
N ARG A 86 17.03 -16.96 -21.92
CA ARG A 86 18.09 -17.89 -21.49
C ARG A 86 17.65 -19.34 -21.60
N GLN A 87 16.41 -19.67 -21.24
CA GLN A 87 15.90 -21.04 -21.31
C GLN A 87 15.72 -21.53 -22.75
N CYS A 88 15.22 -20.69 -23.65
CA CYS A 88 15.15 -21.01 -25.07
C CYS A 88 16.54 -21.27 -25.67
N ASN A 89 17.53 -20.43 -25.37
CA ASN A 89 18.90 -20.64 -25.85
C ASN A 89 19.54 -21.90 -25.28
N PHE A 90 19.31 -22.23 -24.00
CA PHE A 90 19.82 -23.47 -23.41
C PHE A 90 19.25 -24.71 -24.14
N SER A 91 17.95 -24.70 -24.42
CA SER A 91 17.25 -25.78 -25.15
C SER A 91 17.68 -25.92 -26.61
N ALA A 92 18.24 -24.86 -27.21
CA ALA A 92 18.71 -24.85 -28.60
C ALA A 92 20.15 -25.37 -28.78
N ILE A 93 20.91 -25.53 -27.68
CA ILE A 93 22.30 -26.00 -27.69
C ILE A 93 22.41 -27.46 -27.23
N SER A 94 21.32 -28.04 -26.73
CA SER A 94 21.14 -29.46 -26.39
C SER A 94 20.51 -30.25 -27.54
#